data_AF-A0A9W6GPD5-F1
#
_entry.id   AF-A0A9W6GPD5-F1
#
_cell.length_a   1.000
_cell.length_b   1.000
_cell.length_c   1.000
_cell.angle_alpha   90.00
_cell.angle_beta   90.00
_cell.angle_gamma   90.00
#
_symmetry.space_group_name_H-M   'P 1'
#
loop_
_entity.id
_entity.type
_entity.pdbx_description
1 polymer ?
#
loop_
_entity_poly.entity_id
_entity_poly.type
_entity_poly.pdbx_seq_one_letter_code
_entity_poly.pdbx_strand_id
1 'polypeptide(L)' 'MLLYGAKEVEKLLGVSRARAYQVIKEINKEMASKGYLTISGKVNKIYLVEKFGFKEDYLERDNASI' A
#
# COMPACT_ATOMS: atom_id res chain seq x y z
N MET A 1 6.66 2.95 10.94
CA MET A 1 6.33 2.16 9.73
C MET A 1 4.86 2.38 9.42
N LEU A 2 4.54 3.15 8.37
CA LEU A 2 3.16 3.38 7.94
C LEU A 2 2.70 2.19 7.10
N LEU A 3 1.81 1.39 7.67
CA LEU A 3 1.20 0.23 7.01
C LEU A 3 -0.22 0.60 6.57
N TYR A 4 -0.56 0.27 5.33
CA TYR A 4 -1.89 0.45 4.77
C TYR A 4 -2.64 -0.87 4.77
N GLY A 5 -3.86 -0.87 5.29
CA GLY A 5 -4.80 -1.97 5.15
C GLY A 5 -5.63 -1.82 3.88
N ALA A 6 -6.54 -2.78 3.67
CA ALA A 6 -7.37 -2.79 2.45
C ALA A 6 -8.18 -1.50 2.26
N LYS A 7 -8.64 -0.85 3.34
CA LYS A 7 -9.42 0.40 3.25
C LYS A 7 -8.58 1.58 2.78
N GLU A 8 -7.34 1.70 3.26
CA GLU A 8 -6.41 2.74 2.83
C GLU A 8 -5.99 2.51 1.37
N VAL A 9 -5.71 1.26 1.00
CA VAL A 9 -5.38 0.88 -0.39
C VAL A 9 -6.56 1.11 -1.33
N GLU A 10 -7.78 0.80 -0.90
CA GLU A 10 -9.03 1.06 -1.65
C GLU A 10 -9.17 2.55 -1.97
N LYS A 11 -9.01 3.42 -0.96
CA LYS A 11 -9.06 4.87 -1.12
C LYS A 11 -7.94 5.40 -2.00
N LEU A 12 -6.71 4.94 -1.78
CA LEU A 12 -5.54 5.42 -2.51
C LEU A 12 -5.61 5.08 -4.00
N LEU A 13 -6.04 3.86 -4.34
CA LEU A 13 -6.04 3.37 -5.71
C LEU A 13 -7.40 3.55 -6.41
N GLY A 14 -8.47 3.91 -5.68
CA GLY A 14 -9.82 4.02 -6.24
C GLY A 14 -10.38 2.69 -6.74
N VAL A 15 -10.02 1.58 -6.08
CA VAL A 15 -10.42 0.21 -6.48
C VAL A 15 -11.45 -0.37 -5.53
N SER A 16 -12.04 -1.52 -5.85
CA SER A 16 -12.90 -2.24 -4.90
C SER A 16 -12.07 -2.81 -3.73
N ARG A 17 -12.70 -3.01 -2.57
CA ARG A 17 -12.06 -3.63 -1.40
C ARG A 17 -11.45 -5.01 -1.69
N ALA A 18 -12.12 -5.81 -2.53
CA ALA A 18 -11.61 -7.10 -2.97
C ALA A 18 -10.32 -6.95 -3.80
N ARG A 19 -10.29 -5.97 -4.70
CA ARG A 19 -9.08 -5.67 -5.49
C ARG A 19 -7.96 -5.12 -4.61
N ALA A 20 -8.28 -4.31 -3.59
CA ALA A 20 -7.30 -3.84 -2.62
C ALA A 20 -6.60 -5.00 -1.88
N TYR A 21 -7.34 -6.04 -1.45
CA TYR A 21 -6.73 -7.23 -0.87
C TYR A 21 -5.82 -8.00 -1.84
N GLN A 22 -6.19 -8.08 -3.12
CA GLN A 22 -5.34 -8.69 -4.13
C GLN A 22 -4.04 -7.92 -4.31
N VAL A 23 -4.11 -6.58 -4.41
CA VAL A 23 -2.92 -5.71 -4.50
C VAL A 23 -2.00 -5.89 -3.29
N ILE A 24 -2.56 -5.88 -2.07
CA ILE A 24 -1.78 -6.13 -0.84
C ILE A 24 -1.05 -7.47 -0.91
N LYS A 25 -1.74 -8.52 -1.36
CA LYS A 25 -1.16 -9.87 -1.47
C LYS A 25 -0.04 -9.92 -2.52
N GLU A 26 -0.24 -9.29 -3.67
CA GLU A 26 0.75 -9.22 -4.74
C GLU A 26 2.03 -8.51 -4.26
N ILE A 27 1.89 -7.35 -3.61
CA ILE A 27 3.04 -6.58 -3.12
C ILE A 27 3.74 -7.30 -1.98
N ASN A 28 3.00 -7.88 -1.02
CA ASN A 28 3.61 -8.66 0.05
C ASN A 28 4.37 -9.88 -0.50
N LYS A 29 3.87 -10.53 -1.57
CA LYS A 29 4.61 -11.61 -2.21
C LYS A 29 5.94 -11.13 -2.80
N GLU A 30 5.94 -9.96 -3.46
CA GLU A 30 7.16 -9.34 -3.97
C GLU A 30 8.14 -8.96 -2.85
N MET A 31 7.64 -8.28 -1.81
CA MET A 31 8.45 -7.87 -0.66
C MET A 31 9.08 -9.08 0.05
N ALA A 32 8.32 -10.15 0.25
CA ALA A 32 8.82 -11.39 0.81
C ALA A 32 9.91 -12.02 -0.08
N SER A 33 9.76 -11.98 -1.41
CA SER A 33 10.79 -12.48 -2.33
C SER A 33 12.09 -11.68 -2.28
N LYS A 34 12.03 -10.41 -1.86
CA LYS A 34 13.21 -9.55 -1.62
C LYS A 34 13.77 -9.67 -0.19
N GLY A 35 13.24 -10.58 0.63
CA GLY A 35 13.70 -10.82 2.00
C GLY A 35 13.08 -9.91 3.07
N TYR A 36 12.07 -9.10 2.72
CA TYR A 36 11.38 -8.26 3.70
C TYR A 36 10.31 -9.05 4.46
N LEU A 37 10.13 -8.68 5.74
CA LEU A 37 8.98 -9.13 6.52
C LEU A 37 7.69 -8.48 6.00
N THR A 38 6.61 -9.25 5.96
CA THR A 38 5.29 -8.79 5.49
C THR A 38 4.19 -9.18 6.48
N ILE A 39 3.06 -8.46 6.42
CA ILE A 39 1.93 -8.66 7.32
C ILE A 39 0.69 -8.94 6.48
N SER A 40 0.01 -10.06 6.73
CA SER A 40 -1.24 -10.36 6.03
C SER A 40 -2.27 -9.24 6.22
N GLY A 41 -2.90 -8.82 5.12
CA GLY A 41 -3.90 -7.76 5.12
C GLY A 41 -3.35 -6.33 5.27
N LYS A 42 -2.03 -6.14 5.34
CA LYS A 42 -1.37 -4.83 5.35
C LYS A 42 -0.19 -4.78 4.36
N VAL A 43 0.12 -3.60 3.85
CA VAL A 43 1.25 -3.36 2.95
C VAL A 43 2.04 -2.13 3.41
N ASN A 44 3.35 -2.09 3.15
CA ASN A 44 4.15 -0.91 3.41
C ASN A 44 3.74 0.24 2.47
N LYS A 45 3.35 1.40 3.03
CA LYS A 45 2.90 2.59 2.27
C LYS A 45 3.94 3.04 1.23
N ILE A 46 5.21 3.12 1.62
CA ILE A 46 6.30 3.58 0.75
C ILE A 46 6.41 2.62 -0.45
N TYR A 47 6.46 1.34 -0.16
CA TYR A 47 6.61 0.31 -1.18
C TYR A 47 5.41 0.24 -2.14
N LEU A 48 4.19 0.44 -1.61
CA LEU A 48 2.97 0.55 -2.41
C LEU A 48 3.07 1.75 -3.37
N VAL A 49 3.44 2.91 -2.86
CA VAL A 49 3.49 4.17 -3.62
C VAL A 49 4.57 4.11 -4.70
N GLU A 50 5.77 3.61 -4.36
CA GLU A 50 6.85 3.36 -5.31
C GLU A 50 6.41 2.41 -6.43
N LYS A 51 5.72 1.32 -6.09
CA LYS A 51 5.28 0.31 -7.08
C LYS A 51 4.32 0.88 -8.12
N PHE A 52 3.47 1.81 -7.72
CA PHE A 52 2.51 2.48 -8.61
C PHE A 52 3.05 3.79 -9.21
N GLY A 53 4.28 4.19 -8.88
CA GLY A 53 4.93 5.40 -9.43
C GLY A 53 4.29 6.70 -8.94
N PHE A 54 3.65 6.70 -7.78
CA PHE A 54 3.12 7.93 -7.19
C PHE A 54 4.27 8.79 -6.65
N LYS A 55 4.20 10.11 -6.83
CA LYS A 55 5.17 11.06 -6.28
C LYS A 55 5.00 11.24 -4.77
N GLU A 56 6.05 11.65 -4.06
CA GLU A 56 6.02 11.94 -2.62
C GLU A 56 4.95 12.96 -2.21
N ASP A 57 4.56 13.86 -3.12
CA ASP A 57 3.48 14.84 -2.93
C ASP A 57 2.13 14.22 -2.55
N TYR A 58 1.89 12.94 -2.86
CA TYR A 58 0.69 12.20 -2.44
C TYR A 58 0.74 11.78 -0.97
N LEU A 59 1.94 11.56 -0.41
CA LEU A 59 2.13 11.17 0.98
C LEU A 59 1.85 12.36 1.92
N GLU A 60 2.21 13.57 1.49
CA GLU A 60 2.03 14.84 2.21
C GLU A 60 0.55 15.24 2.32
N ARG A 61 -0.23 15.09 1.23
CA ARG A 61 -1.67 15.44 1.20
C ARG A 61 -2.53 14.55 2.10
N ASP A 62 -2.16 13.27 2.21
CA ASP A 62 -2.85 12.29 3.05
C ASP A 62 -2.53 12.50 4.55
N ASN A 63 -1.35 13.03 4.87
CA ASN A 63 -0.96 13.38 6.25
C ASN A 63 -1.54 14.72 6.71
N ALA A 64 -1.81 15.66 5.79
CA ALA A 64 -2.37 16.98 6.09
C ALA A 64 -3.90 17.00 6.28
N SER A 65 -4.57 15.84 6.16
CA SER A 65 -6.03 15.70 6.31
C SER A 65 -6.45 15.10 7.67
N ILE A 66 -5.55 15.08 8.65
CA ILE A 66 -5.83 14.74 10.06
C ILE A 66 -5.93 16.02 10.89
#